data_AF-A0A2V7UDL6-F1
#
_entry.id   AF-A0A2V7UDL6-F1
#
_cell.length_a   1.000
_cell.length_b   1.000
_cell.length_c   1.000
_cell.angle_alpha   90.00
_cell.angle_beta   90.00
_cell.angle_gamma   90.00
#
_symmetry.space_group_name_H-M   'P 1'
#
loop_
_entity.id
_entity.type
_entity.pdbx_description
1 polymer ?
#
loop_
_entity_poly.entity_id
_entity_poly.type
_entity_poly.pdbx_seq_one_letter_code
_entity_poly.pdbx_strand_id
1 'polypeptide(L)'
;MTGFARGSGKRDGDVWHGLPGRQVRSSRAESRGVVPDCDQAAKWLGIGAAKRDRISLANFGMLYDKGCGVPHDEHEALGLFMESANLGVGQAQFNLGVYYRDGKGTEADAVQSYFWFSVAARENFPQARDRAGKMRKLLTPAQIAETDRRVALWKPERAPEYVIR
;
A
#
# COMPACT_ATOMS: atom_id res chain seq x y z
N MET A 1 52.17 -25.85 38.62
CA MET A 1 52.04 -27.32 38.70
C MET A 1 50.55 -27.62 38.84
N THR A 2 49.78 -27.63 37.76
CA THR A 2 49.41 -28.81 36.94
C THR A 2 48.93 -30.02 37.74
N GLY A 3 47.65 -30.37 37.56
CA GLY A 3 47.28 -31.75 37.21
C GLY A 3 46.18 -32.42 38.04
N PHE A 4 45.10 -32.79 37.33
CA PHE A 4 44.37 -34.09 37.39
C PHE A 4 43.57 -34.44 38.67
N ALA A 5 42.44 -35.17 38.68
CA ALA A 5 41.64 -35.89 37.70
C ALA A 5 40.21 -36.19 38.25
N ARG A 6 39.28 -36.46 37.31
CA ARG A 6 38.14 -37.42 37.26
C ARG A 6 37.54 -37.97 38.56
N GLY A 7 36.21 -38.08 38.57
CA GLY A 7 35.53 -39.12 39.36
C GLY A 7 34.02 -38.97 39.45
N SER A 8 33.32 -39.62 38.53
CA SER A 8 31.87 -39.82 38.47
C SER A 8 31.26 -40.40 39.75
N GLY A 9 30.19 -39.78 40.25
CA GLY A 9 29.26 -40.37 41.22
C GLY A 9 27.83 -40.17 40.75
N LYS A 10 27.28 -41.17 40.06
CA LYS A 10 25.83 -41.29 39.87
C LYS A 10 25.21 -41.57 41.24
N ARG A 11 24.18 -40.80 41.61
CA ARG A 11 23.15 -41.25 42.55
C ARG A 11 21.82 -41.04 41.87
N ASP A 12 21.28 -42.16 41.42
CA ASP A 12 19.85 -42.33 41.19
C ASP A 12 19.12 -42.16 42.52
N GLY A 13 17.99 -41.47 42.47
CA GLY A 13 17.13 -41.19 43.59
C GLY A 13 15.94 -40.39 43.09
N ASP A 14 14.97 -41.11 42.53
CA ASP A 14 13.51 -40.98 42.68
C ASP A 14 12.97 -39.57 42.97
N VAL A 15 11.94 -39.07 42.30
CA VAL A 15 10.56 -39.61 42.34
C VAL A 15 9.78 -39.00 41.16
N TRP A 16 9.11 -39.86 40.38
CA TRP A 16 8.11 -39.43 39.40
C TRP A 16 6.73 -39.31 40.05
N HIS A 17 6.20 -38.10 40.15
CA HIS A 17 4.76 -37.85 40.31
C HIS A 17 4.32 -36.59 39.53
N GLY A 18 3.33 -36.75 38.63
CA GLY A 18 2.37 -35.70 38.26
C GLY A 18 2.61 -34.92 36.95
N LEU A 19 1.75 -35.15 35.96
CA LEU A 19 1.52 -34.33 34.75
C LEU A 19 0.79 -33.00 35.11
N PRO A 20 0.40 -32.14 34.15
CA PRO A 20 1.16 -31.41 33.13
C PRO A 20 0.91 -29.88 33.26
N GLY A 21 1.97 -29.06 33.31
CA GLY A 21 1.86 -27.60 33.41
C GLY A 21 2.41 -26.91 32.17
N ARG A 22 1.55 -26.19 31.44
CA ARG A 22 1.91 -25.28 30.34
C ARG A 22 3.18 -24.51 30.68
N GLN A 23 4.21 -24.60 29.83
CA GLN A 23 5.21 -23.54 29.78
C GLN A 23 4.54 -22.29 29.21
N VAL A 24 4.02 -21.45 30.11
CA VAL A 24 3.81 -20.05 29.81
C VAL A 24 5.21 -19.44 29.73
N ARG A 25 5.78 -19.42 28.52
CA ARG A 25 6.90 -18.52 28.24
C ARG A 25 6.34 -17.12 28.14
N SER A 26 6.44 -16.40 29.24
CA SER A 26 6.32 -14.95 29.29
C SER A 26 7.46 -14.31 28.48
N SER A 27 7.12 -13.57 27.42
CA SER A 27 7.97 -12.47 26.98
C SER A 27 7.16 -11.44 26.22
N ARG A 28 6.91 -10.34 26.93
CA ARG A 28 6.68 -8.99 26.45
C ARG A 28 7.22 -8.78 25.02
N ALA A 29 6.33 -8.51 24.08
CA ALA A 29 6.61 -7.84 22.82
C ALA A 29 5.42 -6.89 22.63
N GLU A 30 5.53 -5.68 23.19
CA GLU A 30 5.80 -4.51 22.36
C GLU A 30 4.63 -4.28 21.41
N SER A 31 3.79 -3.32 21.77
CA SER A 31 3.07 -2.46 20.83
C SER A 31 2.74 -3.12 19.49
N ARG A 32 1.94 -4.19 19.48
CA ARG A 32 1.44 -4.78 18.23
C ARG A 32 0.40 -3.82 17.69
N GLY A 33 0.86 -2.76 17.03
CA GLY A 33 0.09 -2.12 15.97
C GLY A 33 -0.46 -3.28 15.14
N VAL A 34 -1.79 -3.36 15.07
CA VAL A 34 -2.49 -4.40 14.34
C VAL A 34 -1.87 -4.44 12.96
N VAL A 35 -1.01 -5.42 12.69
CA VAL A 35 -0.68 -5.76 11.32
C VAL A 35 -2.02 -6.23 10.78
N PRO A 36 -2.66 -5.49 9.87
CA PRO A 36 -3.95 -5.92 9.35
C PRO A 36 -3.72 -7.30 8.76
N ASP A 37 -4.53 -8.27 9.17
CA ASP A 37 -4.62 -9.54 8.47
C ASP A 37 -4.89 -9.22 6.99
N CYS A 38 -3.86 -9.43 6.15
CA CYS A 38 -3.88 -9.07 4.73
C CYS A 38 -5.11 -9.65 4.04
N ASP A 39 -5.51 -10.87 4.40
CA ASP A 39 -6.64 -11.56 3.79
C ASP A 39 -7.97 -10.90 4.20
N GLN A 40 -8.10 -10.51 5.46
CA GLN A 40 -9.27 -9.76 5.94
C GLN A 40 -9.32 -8.35 5.34
N ALA A 41 -8.17 -7.68 5.24
CA ALA A 41 -8.07 -6.36 4.63
C ALA A 41 -8.49 -6.42 3.15
N ALA A 42 -7.98 -7.40 2.39
CA ALA A 42 -8.37 -7.64 1.01
C ALA A 42 -9.88 -7.86 0.88
N LYS A 43 -10.47 -8.66 1.77
CA LYS A 43 -11.92 -8.89 1.77
C LYS A 43 -12.72 -7.61 1.99
N TRP A 44 -12.43 -6.85 3.04
CA TRP A 44 -13.20 -5.65 3.36
C TRP A 44 -13.00 -4.52 2.35
N LEU A 45 -11.75 -4.31 1.92
CA LEU A 45 -11.41 -3.30 0.92
C LEU A 45 -12.00 -3.67 -0.45
N GLY A 46 -12.02 -4.95 -0.82
CA GLY A 46 -12.69 -5.44 -2.03
C GLY A 46 -14.20 -5.16 -2.03
N ILE A 47 -14.88 -5.39 -0.89
CA ILE A 47 -16.30 -5.04 -0.74
C ILE A 47 -16.53 -3.52 -0.88
N GLY A 48 -15.67 -2.71 -0.28
CA GLY A 48 -15.75 -1.24 -0.40
C GLY A 48 -15.46 -0.76 -1.83
N ALA A 49 -14.44 -1.33 -2.47
CA ALA A 49 -14.07 -1.06 -3.86
C ALA A 49 -15.23 -1.39 -4.82
N ALA A 50 -15.90 -2.53 -4.62
CA ALA A 50 -17.09 -2.89 -5.40
C ALA A 50 -18.26 -1.90 -5.25
N LYS A 51 -18.30 -1.13 -4.16
CA LYS A 51 -19.27 -0.05 -3.93
C LYS A 51 -18.76 1.33 -4.38
N ARG A 52 -17.63 1.36 -5.09
CA ARG A 52 -16.91 2.58 -5.51
C ARG A 52 -16.55 3.49 -4.33
N ASP A 53 -16.31 2.93 -3.14
CA ASP A 53 -15.74 3.71 -2.05
C ASP A 53 -14.32 4.13 -2.41
N ARG A 54 -14.12 5.43 -2.61
CA ARG A 54 -12.86 5.99 -3.14
C ARG A 54 -11.63 5.63 -2.30
N ILE A 55 -11.79 5.53 -0.98
CA ILE A 55 -10.70 5.18 -0.07
C ILE A 55 -10.39 3.68 -0.16
N SER A 56 -11.43 2.85 -0.20
CA SER A 56 -11.30 1.41 -0.37
C SER A 56 -10.64 1.06 -1.71
N LEU A 57 -11.01 1.74 -2.80
CA LEU A 57 -10.35 1.59 -4.11
C LEU A 57 -8.83 1.83 -4.02
N ALA A 58 -8.41 2.96 -3.42
CA ALA A 58 -6.97 3.26 -3.27
C ALA A 58 -6.24 2.20 -2.45
N ASN A 59 -6.83 1.79 -1.33
CA ASN A 59 -6.20 0.83 -0.43
C ASN A 59 -6.17 -0.58 -1.02
N PHE A 60 -7.22 -0.98 -1.76
CA PHE A 60 -7.27 -2.26 -2.44
C PHE A 60 -6.27 -2.33 -3.59
N GLY A 61 -6.09 -1.24 -4.34
CA GLY A 61 -5.03 -1.12 -5.34
C GLY A 61 -3.64 -1.31 -4.73
N MET A 62 -3.39 -0.78 -3.52
CA MET A 62 -2.13 -1.04 -2.80
C MET A 62 -1.96 -2.50 -2.37
N LEU A 63 -3.04 -3.25 -2.15
CA LEU A 63 -2.96 -4.67 -1.82
C LEU A 63 -2.52 -5.49 -3.04
N TYR A 64 -3.06 -5.19 -4.22
CA TYR A 64 -2.60 -5.77 -5.48
C TYR A 64 -1.15 -5.38 -5.80
N ASP A 65 -0.75 -4.11 -5.64
CA ASP A 65 0.65 -3.67 -5.85
C ASP A 65 1.64 -4.42 -4.93
N LYS A 66 1.21 -4.86 -3.75
CA LYS A 66 2.06 -5.57 -2.78
C LYS A 66 1.90 -7.08 -2.77
N GLY A 67 0.87 -7.62 -3.42
CA GLY A 67 0.48 -9.03 -3.28
C GLY A 67 0.09 -9.43 -1.84
N CYS A 68 -0.56 -8.54 -1.08
CA CYS A 68 -0.97 -8.77 0.31
C CYS A 68 -2.46 -9.11 0.37
N GLY A 69 -2.79 -10.38 0.62
CA GLY A 69 -4.17 -10.88 0.71
C GLY A 69 -4.87 -11.06 -0.64
N VAL A 70 -4.21 -10.65 -1.72
CA VAL A 70 -4.54 -10.89 -3.13
C VAL A 70 -3.24 -11.20 -3.88
N PRO A 71 -3.29 -11.95 -5.00
CA PRO A 71 -2.12 -12.09 -5.87
C PRO A 71 -1.61 -10.73 -6.34
N HIS A 72 -0.29 -10.59 -6.49
CA HIS A 72 0.28 -9.37 -7.05
C HIS A 72 -0.17 -9.19 -8.50
N ASP A 73 -0.77 -8.05 -8.81
CA ASP A 73 -1.24 -7.73 -10.16
C ASP A 73 -1.21 -6.20 -10.39
N GLU A 74 -0.30 -5.76 -11.26
CA GLU A 74 -0.14 -4.33 -11.57
C GLU A 74 -1.27 -3.79 -12.46
N HIS A 75 -1.92 -4.61 -13.27
CA HIS A 75 -3.05 -4.17 -14.11
C HIS A 75 -4.28 -3.89 -13.24
N GLU A 76 -4.58 -4.77 -12.29
CA GLU A 76 -5.66 -4.57 -11.31
C GLU A 76 -5.37 -3.36 -10.41
N ALA A 77 -4.14 -3.23 -9.91
CA ALA A 77 -3.74 -2.08 -9.12
C ALA A 77 -3.87 -0.76 -9.91
N LEU A 78 -3.45 -0.74 -11.17
CA LEU A 78 -3.59 0.42 -12.07
C LEU A 78 -5.06 0.83 -12.20
N GLY A 79 -5.95 -0.13 -12.50
CA GLY A 79 -7.38 0.14 -12.66
C GLY A 79 -8.01 0.75 -11.39
N LEU A 80 -7.70 0.18 -10.23
CA LEU A 80 -8.19 0.67 -8.93
C LEU A 80 -7.65 2.06 -8.59
N PHE A 81 -6.38 2.34 -8.88
CA PHE A 81 -5.80 3.67 -8.71
C PHE A 81 -6.43 4.69 -9.66
N MET A 82 -6.69 4.32 -10.92
CA MET A 82 -7.39 5.18 -11.88
C MET A 82 -8.77 5.59 -11.37
N GLU A 83 -9.57 4.63 -10.92
CA GLU A 83 -10.91 4.90 -10.43
C GLU A 83 -10.89 5.78 -9.17
N SER A 84 -10.03 5.45 -8.20
CA SER A 84 -9.89 6.25 -6.97
C SER A 84 -9.35 7.67 -7.23
N ALA A 85 -8.40 7.81 -8.16
CA ALA A 85 -7.85 9.10 -8.55
C ALA A 85 -8.90 10.01 -9.22
N ASN A 86 -9.75 9.42 -10.07
CA ASN A 86 -10.89 10.11 -10.69
C ASN A 86 -11.91 10.58 -9.64
N LEU A 87 -12.10 9.84 -8.55
CA LEU A 87 -12.93 10.24 -7.40
C LEU A 87 -12.22 11.22 -6.45
N GLY A 88 -11.02 11.70 -6.79
CA GLY A 88 -10.32 12.77 -6.09
C GLY A 88 -9.47 12.36 -4.90
N VAL A 89 -9.12 11.07 -4.78
CA VAL A 89 -8.20 10.64 -3.72
C VAL A 89 -6.77 10.98 -4.11
N GLY A 90 -6.19 11.98 -3.46
CA GLY A 90 -4.85 12.46 -3.81
C GLY A 90 -3.73 11.41 -3.67
N GLN A 91 -3.87 10.44 -2.76
CA GLN A 91 -2.92 9.32 -2.65
C GLN A 91 -2.98 8.44 -3.91
N ALA A 92 -4.18 8.18 -4.43
CA ALA A 92 -4.35 7.42 -5.66
C ALA A 92 -3.84 8.21 -6.87
N GLN A 93 -4.07 9.53 -6.93
CA GLN A 93 -3.50 10.39 -7.97
C GLN A 93 -1.97 10.33 -7.96
N PHE A 94 -1.35 10.39 -6.78
CA PHE A 94 0.10 10.24 -6.66
C PHE A 94 0.58 8.85 -7.12
N ASN A 95 -0.07 7.77 -6.67
CA ASN A 95 0.28 6.41 -7.05
C ASN A 95 0.10 6.18 -8.55
N LEU A 96 -0.94 6.74 -9.15
CA LEU A 96 -1.19 6.68 -10.58
C LEU A 96 -0.10 7.41 -11.37
N GLY A 97 0.36 8.56 -10.88
CA GLY A 97 1.53 9.24 -11.43
C GLY A 97 2.79 8.38 -11.39
N VAL A 98 2.98 7.59 -10.32
CA VAL A 98 4.08 6.61 -10.22
C VAL A 98 3.92 5.47 -11.22
N TYR A 99 2.71 4.92 -11.36
CA TYR A 99 2.43 3.82 -12.27
C TYR A 99 2.72 4.19 -13.73
N TYR A 100 2.25 5.36 -14.18
CA TYR A 100 2.59 5.85 -15.52
C TYR A 100 4.07 6.19 -15.70
N ARG A 101 4.76 6.65 -14.65
CA ARG A 101 6.21 6.88 -14.73
C ARG A 101 6.98 5.58 -14.94
N ASP A 102 6.60 4.55 -14.21
CA ASP A 102 7.33 3.27 -14.15
C ASP A 102 6.86 2.27 -15.21
N GLY A 103 5.72 2.53 -15.87
CA GLY A 103 5.11 1.57 -16.80
C GLY A 103 4.58 0.32 -16.10
N LYS A 104 3.93 0.51 -14.94
CA LYS A 104 3.33 -0.59 -14.18
C LYS A 104 1.91 -0.87 -14.66
N GLY A 105 1.65 -2.10 -15.13
CA GLY A 105 0.36 -2.48 -15.72
C GLY A 105 0.00 -1.69 -17.00
N THR A 106 0.93 -0.93 -17.57
CA THR A 106 0.78 -0.14 -18.80
C THR A 106 2.16 0.24 -19.33
N GLU A 107 2.27 0.75 -20.56
CA GLU A 107 3.50 1.41 -21.00
C GLU A 107 3.76 2.70 -20.21
N ALA A 108 5.04 3.06 -20.06
CA ALA A 108 5.42 4.28 -19.38
C ALA A 108 4.96 5.52 -20.19
N ASP A 109 4.29 6.45 -19.52
CA ASP A 109 3.75 7.68 -20.11
C ASP A 109 4.09 8.89 -19.22
N ALA A 110 5.09 9.66 -19.66
CA ALA A 110 5.54 10.85 -18.94
C ALA A 110 4.48 11.96 -18.90
N VAL A 111 3.59 12.05 -19.90
CA VAL A 111 2.52 13.05 -19.95
C VAL A 111 1.44 12.73 -18.93
N GLN A 112 0.98 11.48 -18.87
CA GLN A 112 0.02 11.04 -17.87
C GLN A 112 0.61 11.11 -16.46
N SER A 113 1.89 10.73 -16.30
CA SER A 113 2.59 10.88 -15.02
C SER A 113 2.65 12.34 -14.57
N TYR A 114 3.05 13.26 -15.47
CA TYR A 114 3.08 14.69 -15.18
C TYR A 114 1.69 15.22 -14.80
N PHE A 115 0.66 14.83 -15.54
CA PHE A 115 -0.73 15.21 -15.26
C PHE A 115 -1.14 14.81 -13.83
N TRP A 116 -1.02 13.52 -13.48
CA TRP A 116 -1.50 13.02 -12.19
C TRP A 116 -0.70 13.54 -11.00
N PHE A 117 0.63 13.69 -11.12
CA PHE A 117 1.41 14.36 -10.08
C PHE A 117 1.03 15.83 -9.91
N SER A 118 0.71 16.52 -11.00
CA SER A 118 0.30 17.94 -10.95
C SER A 118 -1.07 18.12 -10.30
N VAL A 119 -2.03 17.23 -10.60
CA VAL A 119 -3.32 17.19 -9.91
C VAL A 119 -3.12 16.90 -8.42
N ALA A 120 -2.36 15.87 -8.06
CA ALA A 120 -2.08 15.53 -6.66
C ALA A 120 -1.42 16.70 -5.90
N ALA A 121 -0.45 17.37 -6.53
CA ALA A 121 0.26 18.53 -6.00
C ALA A 121 -0.63 19.74 -5.72
N ARG A 122 -1.68 19.91 -6.53
CA ARG A 122 -2.62 21.03 -6.40
C ARG A 122 -3.59 20.81 -5.25
N GLU A 123 -4.14 19.59 -5.13
CA GLU A 123 -5.24 19.33 -4.21
C GLU A 123 -4.73 19.08 -2.78
N ASN A 124 -3.88 18.06 -2.57
CA ASN A 124 -3.62 17.55 -1.21
C ASN A 124 -2.21 16.97 -0.97
N PHE A 125 -1.34 16.93 -1.98
CA PHE A 125 -0.03 16.25 -1.91
C PHE A 125 1.11 17.16 -2.41
N PRO A 126 1.50 18.22 -1.68
CA PRO A 126 2.54 19.16 -2.12
C PRO A 126 3.86 18.50 -2.51
N GLN A 127 4.23 17.37 -1.89
CA GLN A 127 5.41 16.56 -2.25
C GLN A 127 5.37 16.00 -3.68
N ALA A 128 4.19 15.95 -4.32
CA ALA A 128 4.05 15.54 -5.71
C ALA A 128 4.65 16.59 -6.68
N ARG A 129 4.85 17.85 -6.25
CA ARG A 129 5.45 18.92 -7.09
C ARG A 129 6.84 18.53 -7.59
N ASP A 130 7.66 17.93 -6.75
CA ASP A 130 9.01 17.52 -7.14
C ASP A 130 8.96 16.40 -8.18
N ARG A 131 7.98 15.48 -8.07
CA ARG A 131 7.79 14.42 -9.07
C ARG A 131 7.24 14.98 -10.38
N ALA A 132 6.27 15.89 -10.33
CA ALA A 132 5.78 16.62 -11.49
C ALA A 132 6.92 17.39 -12.18
N GLY A 133 7.77 18.08 -11.41
CA GLY A 133 8.93 18.82 -11.93
C GLY A 133 9.95 17.92 -12.64
N LYS A 134 10.13 16.68 -12.16
CA LYS A 134 10.96 15.67 -12.87
C LYS A 134 10.33 15.25 -14.18
N MET A 135 9.03 14.93 -14.20
CA MET A 135 8.32 14.53 -15.42
C MET A 135 8.29 15.67 -16.44
N ARG A 136 8.03 16.90 -16.00
CA ARG A 136 8.01 18.11 -16.84
C ARG A 136 9.27 18.29 -17.68
N LYS A 137 10.45 17.89 -17.19
CA LYS A 137 11.72 17.97 -17.93
C LYS A 137 11.79 17.02 -19.13
N LEU A 138 10.92 16.01 -19.18
CA LEU A 138 10.84 15.02 -20.26
C LEU A 138 9.83 15.42 -21.35
N LEU A 139 9.03 16.47 -21.11
CA LEU A 139 7.96 16.89 -22.01
C LEU A 139 8.40 18.04 -22.92
N THR A 140 7.79 18.10 -24.09
CA THR A 140 7.87 19.27 -24.97
C THR A 140 7.07 20.45 -24.40
N PRO A 141 7.40 21.70 -24.76
CA PRO A 141 6.63 22.87 -24.33
C PRO A 141 5.13 22.78 -24.66
N ALA A 142 4.78 22.19 -25.80
CA ALA A 142 3.38 21.99 -26.20
C ALA A 142 2.65 21.01 -25.27
N GLN A 143 3.28 19.87 -24.94
CA GLN A 143 2.72 18.90 -24.00
C GLN A 143 2.57 19.50 -22.60
N ILE A 144 3.54 20.30 -22.14
CA ILE A 144 3.46 21.00 -20.85
C ILE A 144 2.24 21.93 -20.84
N ALA A 145 2.14 22.83 -21.83
CA ALA A 145 1.06 23.81 -21.89
C ALA A 145 -0.32 23.15 -21.94
N GLU A 146 -0.47 22.08 -22.72
CA GLU A 146 -1.72 21.35 -22.82
C GLU A 146 -2.05 20.61 -21.51
N THR A 147 -1.04 19.98 -20.90
CA THR A 147 -1.26 19.27 -19.63
C THR A 147 -1.60 20.23 -18.51
N ASP A 148 -0.96 21.40 -18.43
CA ASP A 148 -1.26 22.43 -17.43
C ASP A 148 -2.70 22.94 -17.57
N ARG A 149 -3.21 23.10 -18.80
CA ARG A 149 -4.62 23.42 -19.05
C ARG A 149 -5.54 22.32 -18.56
N ARG A 150 -5.24 21.05 -18.90
CA ARG A 150 -6.00 19.89 -18.42
C ARG A 150 -6.03 19.83 -16.90
N VAL A 151 -4.89 20.06 -16.24
CA VAL A 151 -4.80 20.12 -14.78
C VAL A 151 -5.72 21.22 -14.28
N ALA A 152 -5.61 22.46 -14.78
CA ALA A 152 -6.44 23.60 -14.36
C ALA A 152 -7.96 23.32 -14.47
N LEU A 153 -8.38 22.57 -15.49
CA LEU A 153 -9.78 22.20 -15.71
C LEU A 153 -10.22 20.93 -14.94
N TRP A 154 -9.28 20.15 -14.43
CA TRP A 154 -9.59 18.87 -13.79
C TRP A 154 -10.44 19.06 -12.52
N LYS A 155 -11.48 18.24 -12.41
CA LYS A 155 -12.38 18.13 -11.27
C LYS A 155 -12.63 16.64 -10.99
N PRO A 156 -12.75 16.23 -9.71
CA PRO A 156 -13.10 14.85 -9.40
C PRO A 156 -14.52 14.53 -9.87
N GLU A 157 -14.73 13.27 -10.27
CA GLU A 157 -16.05 12.73 -10.54
C GLU A 157 -16.89 12.75 -9.27
N ARG A 158 -18.16 13.17 -9.37
CA ARG A 158 -19.10 13.04 -8.25
C ARG A 158 -19.42 11.55 -8.08
N ALA A 159 -19.12 11.00 -6.91
CA ALA A 159 -19.63 9.69 -6.54
C ALA A 159 -21.17 9.70 -6.65
N PRO A 160 -21.81 8.63 -7.14
CA PRO A 160 -23.26 8.55 -7.17
C PRO A 160 -23.79 8.80 -5.77
N GLU A 161 -24.67 9.80 -5.63
CA GLU A 161 -25.37 10.04 -4.37
C GLU A 161 -26.18 8.78 -4.05
N TYR A 162 -25.80 8.07 -2.98
CA TYR A 162 -26.65 7.03 -2.43
C TYR A 162 -27.87 7.74 -1.81
N VAL A 163 -28.91 7.90 -2.63
CA VAL A 163 -30.23 8.29 -2.13
C VAL A 163 -30.70 7.14 -1.25
N ILE A 164 -30.62 7.31 0.07
CA ILE A 164 -31.31 6.43 1.01
C ILE A 164 -32.81 6.69 0.78
N ARG A 165 -33.46 5.77 0.06
CA ARG A 165 -34.92 5.73 -0.06
C ARG A 165 -35.50 4.83 1.01
#